data_AF-A0A1F8J2Y6-F1
#
_entry.id   AF-A0A1F8J2Y6-F1
#
_cell.length_a   1.000
_cell.length_b   1.000
_cell.length_c   1.000
_cell.angle_alpha   90.00
_cell.angle_beta   90.00
_cell.angle_gamma   90.00
#
_symmetry.space_group_name_H-M   'P 1'
#
loop_
_entity.id
_entity.type
_entity.pdbx_description
1 polymer ?
#
loop_
_entity_poly.entity_id
_entity_poly.type
_entity_poly.pdbx_seq_one_letter_code
_entity_poly.pdbx_strand_id
1 'polypeptide(L)'
;MSVSFRDFQPINTWKLDSDGSKWDDGEAEHLIDTTTGRRYWNESKGCVGFKCFLLTLGTPIFHSIASLVNVAYRIVKLVSFSHFWMDKEGEKSYSFKGRLKDAGQDLLGVLTTPIAFIGLELAAIYGIFTPYNGRKLYASIERAQDGNFILAPCFQPDPKYHALGGDPKKKNAF
;
A
#
# COMPACT_ATOMS: atom_id res chain seq x y z
N MET A 1 8.16 5.20 -1.60
CA MET A 1 7.72 6.46 -0.94
C MET A 1 7.75 6.27 0.57
N SER A 2 8.16 7.27 1.35
CA SER A 2 8.13 7.17 2.82
C SER A 2 6.69 7.20 3.35
N VAL A 3 6.42 6.43 4.40
CA VAL A 3 5.16 6.47 5.15
C VAL A 3 5.38 7.31 6.41
N SER A 4 4.37 8.08 6.82
CA SER A 4 4.35 8.95 7.98
C SER A 4 3.18 8.60 8.89
N PHE A 5 3.21 9.01 10.17
CA PHE A 5 2.09 8.77 11.08
C PHE A 5 0.76 9.34 10.60
N ARG A 6 0.78 10.46 9.85
CA ARG A 6 -0.42 11.09 9.27
C ARG A 6 -1.11 10.21 8.21
N ASP A 7 -0.39 9.23 7.65
CA ASP A 7 -0.94 8.31 6.67
C ASP A 7 -1.91 7.29 7.30
N PHE A 8 -1.83 7.09 8.62
CA PHE A 8 -2.69 6.15 9.37
C PHE A 8 -3.87 6.83 10.06
N GLN A 9 -4.09 8.13 9.83
CA GLN A 9 -5.23 8.83 10.42
C GLN A 9 -6.55 8.26 9.86
N PRO A 10 -7.49 7.82 10.72
CA PRO A 10 -8.69 7.12 10.28
C PRO A 10 -9.69 8.06 9.57
N ILE A 11 -9.71 9.34 9.93
CA ILE A 11 -10.63 10.33 9.38
C ILE A 11 -9.81 11.45 8.76
N ASN A 12 -10.02 11.68 7.47
CA ASN A 12 -9.29 12.68 6.70
C ASN A 12 -10.26 13.65 6.02
N THR A 13 -9.75 14.85 5.73
CA THR A 13 -10.46 15.84 4.96
C THR A 13 -9.96 15.79 3.52
N TRP A 14 -10.91 15.75 2.60
CA TRP A 14 -10.65 15.54 1.17
C TRP A 14 -11.08 16.78 0.40
N LYS A 15 -10.28 17.21 -0.56
CA LYS A 15 -10.58 18.33 -1.44
C LYS A 15 -10.29 17.97 -2.89
N LEU A 16 -11.10 18.48 -3.80
CA LEU A 16 -10.94 18.27 -5.24
C LEU A 16 -9.70 19.03 -5.72
N ASP A 17 -8.87 18.37 -6.52
CA ASP A 17 -7.75 19.00 -7.22
C ASP A 17 -8.27 19.75 -8.45
N SER A 18 -8.91 20.89 -8.22
CA SER A 18 -9.65 21.63 -9.27
C SER A 18 -8.72 22.24 -10.33
N ASP A 19 -7.48 22.51 -9.95
CA ASP A 19 -6.43 23.06 -10.81
C ASP A 19 -5.55 21.98 -11.47
N GLY A 20 -5.78 20.71 -11.09
CA GLY A 20 -5.03 19.56 -11.57
C GLY A 20 -5.48 19.04 -12.93
N SER A 21 -4.99 17.85 -13.27
CA SER A 21 -5.45 17.10 -14.44
C SER A 21 -6.93 16.74 -14.31
N LYS A 22 -7.60 16.59 -15.46
CA LYS A 22 -9.02 16.28 -15.55
C LYS A 22 -9.22 14.98 -16.31
N TRP A 23 -10.27 14.26 -15.94
CA TRP A 23 -10.78 13.13 -16.72
C TRP A 23 -11.33 13.61 -18.08
N ASP A 24 -11.60 12.67 -18.98
CA ASP A 24 -12.21 12.97 -20.30
C ASP A 24 -13.59 13.63 -20.17
N ASP A 25 -14.29 13.44 -19.06
CA ASP A 25 -15.58 14.08 -18.74
C ASP A 25 -15.45 15.52 -18.21
N GLY A 26 -14.23 16.01 -18.04
CA GLY A 26 -13.93 17.37 -17.56
C GLY A 26 -13.92 17.54 -16.05
N GLU A 27 -14.23 16.50 -15.27
CA GLU A 27 -14.09 16.54 -13.81
C GLU A 27 -12.62 16.43 -13.37
N ALA A 28 -12.31 16.96 -12.18
CA ALA A 28 -10.99 16.81 -11.58
C ALA A 28 -10.60 15.34 -11.46
N GLU A 29 -9.39 14.99 -11.92
CA GLU A 29 -8.89 13.61 -11.90
C GLU A 29 -8.60 13.13 -10.48
N HIS A 30 -8.17 14.06 -9.61
CA HIS A 30 -7.63 13.74 -8.30
C HIS A 30 -8.42 14.38 -7.15
N LEU A 31 -8.43 13.66 -6.03
CA LEU A 31 -8.76 14.14 -4.69
C LEU A 31 -7.46 14.24 -3.89
N ILE A 32 -7.29 15.35 -3.20
CA ILE A 32 -6.18 15.60 -2.28
C ILE A 32 -6.65 15.34 -0.87
N ASP A 33 -5.93 14.48 -0.15
CA ASP A 33 -6.04 14.40 1.31
C ASP A 33 -5.33 15.63 1.91
N THR A 34 -6.07 16.51 2.57
CA THR A 34 -5.53 17.75 3.15
C THR A 34 -4.49 17.49 4.24
N THR A 35 -4.57 16.34 4.90
CA THR A 35 -3.74 15.99 6.06
C THR A 35 -2.33 15.60 5.63
N THR A 36 -2.24 14.87 4.51
CA THR A 36 -0.96 14.33 3.99
C THR A 36 -0.47 15.03 2.74
N GLY A 37 -1.34 15.76 2.04
CA GLY A 37 -1.06 16.37 0.73
C GLY A 37 -1.04 15.36 -0.41
N ARG A 38 -1.33 14.08 -0.16
CA ARG A 38 -1.29 13.03 -1.18
C ARG A 38 -2.51 13.11 -2.10
N ARG A 39 -2.28 12.86 -3.39
CA ARG A 39 -3.30 12.80 -4.43
C ARG A 39 -3.74 11.37 -4.67
N TYR A 40 -5.03 11.17 -4.82
CA TYR A 40 -5.67 9.89 -5.12
C TYR A 40 -6.71 10.11 -6.21
N TRP A 41 -7.09 9.08 -6.96
CA TRP A 41 -8.13 9.27 -7.95
C TRP A 41 -9.47 9.72 -7.37
N ASN A 42 -10.10 10.66 -8.06
CA ASN A 42 -11.44 11.16 -7.82
C ASN A 42 -12.48 10.20 -8.43
N GLU A 43 -12.58 9.03 -7.81
CA GLU A 43 -13.60 8.03 -8.15
C GLU A 43 -14.84 8.22 -7.28
N SER A 44 -15.98 7.77 -7.79
CA SER A 44 -17.22 7.76 -7.02
C SER A 44 -17.07 6.91 -5.76
N LYS A 45 -17.72 7.33 -4.66
CA LYS A 45 -17.72 6.57 -3.40
C LYS A 45 -18.19 5.13 -3.60
N GLY A 46 -19.19 4.90 -4.46
CA GLY A 46 -19.69 3.57 -4.78
C GLY A 46 -18.65 2.68 -5.45
N CYS A 47 -17.91 3.21 -6.44
CA CYS A 47 -16.82 2.47 -7.10
C CYS A 47 -15.71 2.11 -6.11
N VAL A 48 -15.25 3.08 -5.30
CA VAL A 48 -14.20 2.83 -4.30
C VAL A 48 -14.69 1.84 -3.23
N GLY A 49 -15.94 1.96 -2.77
CA GLY A 49 -16.53 1.03 -1.82
C GLY A 49 -16.63 -0.40 -2.37
N PHE A 50 -16.99 -0.56 -3.65
CA PHE A 50 -16.98 -1.86 -4.31
C PHE A 50 -15.57 -2.44 -4.45
N LYS A 51 -14.56 -1.61 -4.78
CA LYS A 51 -13.15 -2.04 -4.77
C LYS A 51 -12.71 -2.52 -3.38
N CYS A 52 -13.09 -1.79 -2.32
CA CYS A 52 -12.85 -2.21 -0.94
C CYS A 52 -13.53 -3.55 -0.62
N PHE A 53 -14.77 -3.77 -1.08
CA PHE A 53 -15.46 -5.05 -0.94
C PHE A 53 -14.72 -6.19 -1.64
N LEU A 54 -14.24 -5.99 -2.87
CA LEU A 54 -13.40 -6.98 -3.55
C LEU A 54 -12.10 -7.25 -2.79
N LEU A 55 -11.50 -6.22 -2.18
CA LEU A 55 -10.31 -6.39 -1.33
C LEU A 55 -10.60 -7.17 -0.05
N THR A 56 -11.77 -7.04 0.58
CA THR A 56 -12.17 -7.89 1.72
C THR A 56 -12.21 -9.38 1.34
N LEU A 57 -12.57 -9.69 0.09
CA LEU A 57 -12.55 -11.08 -0.40
C LEU A 57 -11.15 -11.53 -0.82
N GLY A 58 -10.38 -10.67 -1.48
CA GLY A 58 -9.07 -10.99 -2.03
C GLY A 58 -7.93 -10.96 -1.01
N THR A 59 -7.97 -10.03 -0.05
CA THR A 59 -6.89 -9.82 0.93
C THR A 59 -6.56 -11.09 1.70
N PRO A 60 -7.53 -11.85 2.24
CA PRO A 60 -7.23 -13.06 2.99
C PRO A 60 -6.50 -14.11 2.16
N ILE A 61 -6.78 -14.21 0.87
CA ILE A 61 -6.20 -15.23 -0.02
C ILE A 61 -4.79 -14.80 -0.45
N PHE A 62 -4.70 -13.65 -1.12
CA PHE A 62 -3.46 -13.21 -1.75
C PHE A 62 -2.43 -12.75 -0.72
N HIS A 63 -2.82 -11.99 0.30
CA HIS A 63 -1.87 -11.58 1.33
C HIS A 63 -1.45 -12.74 2.23
N SER A 64 -2.25 -13.80 2.43
CA SER A 64 -1.77 -14.98 3.17
C SER A 64 -0.64 -15.68 2.44
N ILE A 65 -0.79 -15.91 1.13
CA ILE A 65 0.24 -16.54 0.31
C ILE A 65 1.49 -15.66 0.24
N ALA A 66 1.32 -14.37 -0.08
CA ALA A 66 2.43 -13.43 -0.20
C ALA A 66 3.16 -13.26 1.14
N SER A 67 2.41 -13.12 2.24
CA SER A 67 2.98 -13.01 3.60
C SER A 67 3.72 -14.26 4.00
N LEU A 68 3.17 -15.46 3.73
CA LEU A 68 3.83 -16.71 4.06
C LEU A 68 5.18 -16.84 3.35
N VAL A 69 5.22 -16.58 2.04
CA VAL A 69 6.46 -16.65 1.25
C VAL A 69 7.47 -15.60 1.71
N ASN A 70 7.03 -14.36 1.94
CA ASN A 70 7.89 -13.26 2.39
C ASN A 70 8.46 -13.52 3.80
N VAL A 71 7.62 -13.98 4.74
CA VAL A 71 8.05 -14.33 6.11
C VAL A 71 9.00 -15.53 6.09
N ALA A 72 8.69 -16.58 5.34
CA ALA A 72 9.56 -17.74 5.22
C ALA A 72 10.94 -17.34 4.66
N TYR A 73 10.98 -16.51 3.62
CA TYR A 73 12.21 -15.99 3.05
C TYR A 73 13.03 -15.19 4.07
N ARG A 74 12.39 -14.28 4.81
CA ARG A 74 13.06 -13.49 5.86
C ARG A 74 13.59 -14.36 7.00
N ILE A 75 12.82 -15.35 7.45
CA ILE A 75 13.27 -16.30 8.49
C ILE A 75 14.49 -17.08 8.01
N VAL A 76 14.46 -17.61 6.78
CA VAL A 76 15.61 -18.32 6.20
C VAL A 76 16.84 -17.41 6.16
N LYS A 77 16.69 -16.14 5.76
CA LYS A 77 17.80 -15.19 5.75
C LYS A 77 18.37 -14.91 7.13
N LEU A 78 17.50 -14.75 8.14
CA LEU A 78 17.87 -14.50 9.53
C LEU A 78 18.59 -15.70 10.15
N VAL A 79 18.02 -16.90 10.01
CA VAL A 79 18.57 -18.15 10.59
C VAL A 79 19.88 -18.55 9.91
N SER A 80 19.98 -18.39 8.59
CA SER A 80 21.22 -18.64 7.86
C SER A 80 22.29 -17.58 8.10
N PHE A 81 21.96 -16.46 8.75
CA PHE A 81 22.82 -15.28 8.87
C PHE A 81 23.29 -14.72 7.52
N SER A 82 22.60 -15.03 6.42
CA SER A 82 22.96 -14.63 5.05
C SER A 82 23.24 -13.13 4.90
N HIS A 83 22.59 -12.30 5.73
CA HIS A 83 22.85 -10.86 5.82
C HIS A 83 24.33 -10.51 6.01
N PHE A 84 25.11 -11.35 6.70
CA PHE A 84 26.48 -11.03 7.11
C PHE A 84 27.56 -11.61 6.20
N TRP A 85 27.24 -12.62 5.40
CA TRP A 85 28.23 -13.35 4.59
C TRP A 85 27.87 -13.48 3.11
N MET A 86 26.62 -13.24 2.69
CA MET A 86 26.29 -13.14 1.27
C MET A 86 26.50 -11.73 0.74
N ASP A 87 27.14 -11.61 -0.41
CA ASP A 87 27.30 -10.32 -1.10
C ASP A 87 25.94 -9.74 -1.49
N LYS A 88 25.81 -8.44 -1.31
CA LYS A 88 24.61 -7.69 -1.68
C LYS A 88 24.85 -7.10 -3.06
N GLU A 89 23.91 -7.34 -3.97
CA GLU A 89 23.97 -6.82 -5.32
C GLU A 89 24.14 -5.30 -5.31
N GLY A 90 25.17 -4.80 -6.01
CA GLY A 90 25.49 -3.37 -6.08
C GLY A 90 26.21 -2.79 -4.85
N GLU A 91 26.58 -3.60 -3.84
CA GLU A 91 27.39 -3.14 -2.72
C GLU A 91 28.87 -3.00 -3.13
N LYS A 92 29.40 -1.77 -3.10
CA LYS A 92 30.80 -1.49 -3.45
C LYS A 92 31.80 -1.89 -2.34
N SER A 93 31.34 -1.89 -1.09
CA SER A 93 32.17 -2.21 0.08
C SER A 93 31.29 -2.72 1.22
N TYR A 94 31.73 -3.79 1.89
CA TYR A 94 31.02 -4.39 3.01
C TYR A 94 30.74 -3.39 4.13
N SER A 95 29.47 -3.30 4.57
CA SER A 95 29.07 -2.47 5.72
C SER A 95 28.33 -3.28 6.78
N PHE A 96 29.01 -3.61 7.88
CA PHE A 96 28.41 -4.35 9.01
C PHE A 96 27.17 -3.65 9.57
N LYS A 97 27.21 -2.32 9.74
CA LYS A 97 26.08 -1.52 10.20
C LYS A 97 24.89 -1.59 9.24
N GLY A 98 25.16 -1.62 7.93
CA GLY A 98 24.15 -1.84 6.90
C GLY A 98 23.51 -3.23 7.02
N ARG A 99 24.34 -4.28 7.17
CA ARG A 99 23.86 -5.65 7.33
C ARG A 99 23.01 -5.85 8.59
N LEU A 100 23.43 -5.27 9.72
CA LEU A 100 22.65 -5.30 10.96
C LEU A 100 21.32 -4.58 10.81
N LYS A 101 21.29 -3.44 10.11
CA LYS A 101 20.04 -2.73 9.80
C LYS A 101 19.12 -3.57 8.93
N ASP A 102 19.63 -4.21 7.89
CA ASP A 102 18.86 -5.07 6.99
C ASP A 102 18.28 -6.28 7.75
N ALA A 103 19.08 -6.92 8.62
CA ALA A 103 18.61 -8.01 9.48
C ALA A 103 17.52 -7.53 10.47
N GLY A 104 17.70 -6.35 11.07
CA GLY A 104 16.68 -5.74 11.93
C GLY A 104 15.38 -5.43 11.19
N GLN A 105 15.46 -4.98 9.94
CA GLN A 105 14.28 -4.75 9.09
C GLN A 105 13.55 -6.05 8.74
N ASP A 106 14.28 -7.13 8.46
CA ASP A 106 13.68 -8.43 8.19
C ASP A 106 13.01 -9.00 9.45
N LEU A 107 13.65 -8.89 10.62
CA LEU A 107 13.06 -9.28 11.90
C LEU A 107 11.77 -8.49 12.21
N LEU A 108 11.83 -7.16 12.08
CA LEU A 108 10.65 -6.31 12.29
C LEU A 108 9.53 -6.71 11.34
N GLY A 109 9.83 -6.93 10.05
CA GLY A 109 8.81 -7.34 9.09
C GLY A 109 8.16 -8.67 9.42
N VAL A 110 8.92 -9.66 9.91
CA VAL A 110 8.36 -10.93 10.40
C VAL A 110 7.39 -10.69 11.56
N LEU A 111 7.77 -9.87 12.53
CA LEU A 111 6.94 -9.55 13.70
C LEU A 111 5.69 -8.73 13.34
N THR A 112 5.78 -7.80 12.39
CA THR A 112 4.67 -6.92 12.01
C THR A 112 3.72 -7.54 10.98
N THR A 113 4.12 -8.60 10.27
CA THR A 113 3.30 -9.21 9.19
C THR A 113 1.89 -9.58 9.66
N PRO A 114 1.68 -10.28 10.79
CA PRO A 114 0.32 -10.64 11.23
C PRO A 114 -0.53 -9.41 11.56
N ILE A 115 0.09 -8.38 12.15
CA ILE A 115 -0.59 -7.13 12.52
C ILE A 115 -0.98 -6.36 11.25
N ALA A 116 -0.07 -6.28 10.27
CA ALA A 116 -0.32 -5.63 8.98
C ALA A 116 -1.45 -6.35 8.23
N PHE A 117 -1.46 -7.68 8.23
CA PHE A 117 -2.50 -8.48 7.59
C PHE A 117 -3.89 -8.19 8.16
N ILE A 118 -4.04 -8.20 9.50
CA ILE A 118 -5.29 -7.83 10.16
C ILE A 118 -5.66 -6.36 9.84
N GLY A 119 -4.67 -5.47 9.86
CA GLY A 119 -4.88 -4.06 9.52
C GLY A 119 -5.39 -3.83 8.11
N LEU A 120 -4.86 -4.57 7.11
CA LEU A 120 -5.33 -4.52 5.72
C LEU A 120 -6.79 -4.96 5.61
N GLU A 121 -7.14 -6.07 6.25
CA GLU A 121 -8.52 -6.59 6.24
C GLU A 121 -9.50 -5.60 6.88
N LEU A 122 -9.16 -5.07 8.05
CA LEU A 122 -9.98 -4.06 8.73
C LEU A 122 -10.07 -2.76 7.91
N ALA A 123 -9.01 -2.35 7.22
CA ALA A 123 -9.02 -1.18 6.36
C ALA A 123 -9.91 -1.39 5.12
N ALA A 124 -9.92 -2.59 4.54
CA ALA A 124 -10.80 -2.95 3.42
C ALA A 124 -12.28 -2.91 3.87
N ILE A 125 -12.61 -3.55 5.00
CA ILE A 125 -13.97 -3.53 5.56
C ILE A 125 -14.40 -2.09 5.91
N TYR A 126 -13.53 -1.32 6.55
CA TYR A 126 -13.77 0.09 6.86
C TYR A 126 -14.02 0.91 5.59
N GLY A 127 -13.31 0.60 4.50
CA GLY A 127 -13.47 1.22 3.19
C GLY A 127 -14.77 0.88 2.47
N ILE A 128 -15.51 -0.15 2.86
CA ILE A 128 -16.86 -0.38 2.32
C ILE A 128 -17.79 0.75 2.78
N PHE A 129 -17.68 1.15 4.05
CA PHE A 129 -18.54 2.18 4.65
C PHE A 129 -17.97 3.59 4.53
N THR A 130 -16.63 3.72 4.46
CA THR A 130 -15.92 5.01 4.37
C THR A 130 -14.87 4.99 3.25
N PRO A 131 -15.28 4.98 1.97
CA PRO A 131 -14.44 4.57 0.85
C PRO A 131 -13.08 5.25 0.75
N TYR A 132 -13.04 6.58 0.84
CA TYR A 132 -11.77 7.31 0.70
C TYR A 132 -10.81 7.08 1.87
N ASN A 133 -11.33 7.02 3.10
CA ASN A 133 -10.52 6.81 4.29
C ASN A 133 -10.00 5.37 4.36
N GLY A 134 -10.85 4.37 4.11
CA GLY A 134 -10.44 2.98 4.06
C GLY A 134 -9.42 2.71 2.95
N ARG A 135 -9.65 3.25 1.74
CA ARG A 135 -8.66 3.22 0.65
C ARG A 135 -7.29 3.75 1.07
N LYS A 136 -7.26 4.94 1.68
CA LYS A 136 -6.02 5.55 2.15
C LYS A 136 -5.33 4.67 3.20
N LEU A 137 -6.10 4.19 4.18
CA LEU A 137 -5.57 3.39 5.27
C LEU A 137 -4.97 2.08 4.75
N TYR A 138 -5.70 1.37 3.88
CA TYR A 138 -5.25 0.14 3.24
C TYR A 138 -3.92 0.35 2.51
N ALA A 139 -3.86 1.35 1.64
CA ALA A 139 -2.64 1.65 0.88
C ALA A 139 -1.47 2.06 1.78
N SER A 140 -1.75 2.70 2.92
CA SER A 140 -0.72 3.12 3.87
C SER A 140 -0.12 1.94 4.63
N ILE A 141 -0.93 0.96 5.01
CA ILE A 141 -0.48 -0.29 5.61
C ILE A 141 0.33 -1.11 4.60
N GLU A 142 -0.17 -1.25 3.38
CA GLU A 142 0.51 -1.98 2.30
C GLU A 142 1.91 -1.38 2.03
N ARG A 143 2.01 -0.05 1.90
CA ARG A 143 3.32 0.63 1.74
C ARG A 143 4.25 0.46 2.94
N ALA A 144 3.70 0.45 4.15
CA ALA A 144 4.51 0.33 5.36
C ALA A 144 5.09 -1.08 5.51
N GLN A 145 4.33 -2.10 5.12
CA GLN A 145 4.72 -3.50 5.27
C GLN A 145 5.59 -3.99 4.10
N ASP A 146 5.17 -3.72 2.87
CA ASP A 146 5.75 -4.33 1.67
C ASP A 146 6.60 -3.36 0.85
N GLY A 147 6.54 -2.06 1.15
CA GLY A 147 7.25 -1.00 0.41
C GLY A 147 6.68 -0.73 -1.00
N ASN A 148 5.92 -1.67 -1.55
CA ASN A 148 5.22 -1.65 -2.83
C ASN A 148 3.77 -2.12 -2.64
N PHE A 149 2.93 -1.95 -3.66
CA PHE A 149 1.57 -2.51 -3.68
C PHE A 149 1.59 -3.97 -4.17
N ILE A 150 0.69 -4.78 -3.64
CA ILE A 150 0.43 -6.17 -4.08
C ILE A 150 -0.90 -6.23 -4.83
N LEU A 151 -1.98 -5.70 -4.24
CA LEU A 151 -3.33 -5.87 -4.78
C LEU A 151 -3.98 -4.58 -5.26
N ALA A 152 -3.64 -3.44 -4.64
CA ALA A 152 -4.41 -2.21 -4.82
C ALA A 152 -3.54 -1.07 -5.39
N PRO A 153 -3.01 -1.17 -6.63
CA PRO A 153 -2.27 -0.07 -7.26
C PRO A 153 -3.09 1.21 -7.34
N CYS A 154 -4.40 1.08 -7.61
CA CYS A 154 -5.34 2.19 -7.69
C CYS A 154 -5.58 2.92 -6.36
N PHE A 155 -5.18 2.32 -5.24
CA PHE A 155 -5.31 2.91 -3.90
C PHE A 155 -4.05 3.67 -3.47
N GLN A 156 -2.95 3.52 -4.22
CA GLN A 156 -1.70 4.22 -3.97
C GLN A 156 -1.83 5.71 -4.31
N PRO A 157 -1.05 6.59 -3.66
CA PRO A 157 -0.97 8.00 -4.05
C PRO A 157 -0.36 8.12 -5.44
N ASP A 158 -0.82 9.11 -6.19
CA ASP A 158 -0.46 9.31 -7.60
C ASP A 158 -0.57 7.98 -8.40
N PRO A 159 -1.75 7.34 -8.37
CA PRO A 159 -1.94 6.01 -8.95
C PRO A 159 -1.74 6.02 -10.47
N LYS A 160 -1.18 4.92 -11.00
CA LYS A 160 -0.92 4.75 -12.44
C LYS A 160 -1.85 3.75 -13.13
N TYR A 161 -2.52 2.88 -12.37
CA TYR A 161 -3.29 1.75 -12.90
C TYR A 161 -4.57 1.51 -12.09
N HIS A 162 -5.70 1.31 -12.79
CA HIS A 162 -6.97 0.92 -12.17
C HIS A 162 -6.93 -0.53 -11.70
N ALA A 163 -8.00 -0.94 -11.03
CA ALA A 163 -8.02 -2.08 -10.13
C ALA A 163 -7.70 -3.43 -10.77
N LEU A 164 -7.74 -3.67 -12.05
CA LEU A 164 -7.48 -4.93 -12.74
C LEU A 164 -6.86 -4.62 -14.12
N GLY A 165 -6.14 -3.49 -14.22
CA GLY A 165 -5.58 -2.99 -15.47
C GLY A 165 -6.49 -2.08 -16.29
N GLY A 166 -7.57 -1.56 -15.69
CA GLY A 166 -8.47 -0.60 -16.34
C GLY A 166 -7.78 0.67 -16.82
N ASP A 167 -8.41 1.30 -17.82
CA ASP A 167 -7.88 2.47 -18.52
C ASP A 167 -7.67 3.66 -17.55
N PRO A 168 -6.43 4.14 -17.37
CA PRO A 168 -6.08 5.23 -16.46
C PRO A 168 -6.60 6.61 -16.90
N LYS A 169 -7.30 6.71 -18.03
CA LYS A 169 -7.99 7.94 -18.46
C LYS A 169 -9.49 7.91 -18.15
N LYS A 170 -10.02 6.77 -17.73
CA LYS A 170 -11.45 6.59 -17.47
C LYS A 170 -11.76 6.55 -15.99
N LYS A 171 -12.58 7.49 -15.57
CA LYS A 171 -13.13 7.52 -14.21
C LYS A 171 -13.89 6.22 -13.88
N ASN A 172 -13.66 5.70 -12.66
CA ASN A 172 -14.28 4.46 -12.15
C ASN A 172 -13.94 3.17 -12.92
N ALA A 173 -12.84 3.13 -13.69
CA ALA A 173 -12.42 1.91 -14.36
C ALA A 173 -11.95 0.82 -13.36
N PHE A 174 -12.08 -0.43 -13.79
CA PHE A 174 -11.51 -1.63 -13.17
C PHE A 174 -10.41 -2.16 -14.06
#